data_AF-L0ECD0-F1
#
_entry.id   AF-L0ECD0-F1
#
_cell.length_a   1.000
_cell.length_b   1.000
_cell.length_c   1.000
_cell.angle_alpha   90.00
_cell.angle_beta   90.00
_cell.angle_gamma   90.00
#
_symmetry.space_group_name_H-M   'P 1'
#
loop_
_entity.id
_entity.type
_entity.pdbx_description
1 polymer ?
#
loop_
_entity_poly.entity_id
_entity_poly.type
_entity_poly.pdbx_seq_one_letter_code
_entity_poly.pdbx_strand_id
1 'polypeptide(L)'
;MSKEGFKPEKRSEHTDLAVVESQRNDLTSEEFPEGAYGSPLLTETLGKSEPYRIDQRHPNRFDYENRTLHERQDRDYPGDQGMPDEMDRR
;
A
#
# COMPACT_ATOMS: atom_id res chain seq x y z
N MET A 1 -4.32 -4.45 17.96
CA MET A 1 -2.99 -5.01 18.27
C MET A 1 -1.96 -4.15 17.58
N SER A 2 -1.02 -3.57 18.31
CA SER A 2 0.05 -2.72 17.77
C SER A 2 1.22 -3.60 17.34
N LYS A 3 1.55 -3.58 16.04
CA LYS A 3 2.74 -4.23 15.49
C LYS A 3 3.92 -3.28 15.64
N GLU A 4 5.09 -3.81 15.98
CA GLU A 4 6.32 -3.01 16.19
C GLU A 4 6.63 -2.16 14.94
N GLY A 5 6.91 -0.87 15.14
CA GLY A 5 7.14 0.10 14.05
C GLY A 5 5.89 0.78 13.47
N PHE A 6 4.68 0.42 13.91
CA PHE A 6 3.43 1.02 13.43
C PHE A 6 2.67 1.82 14.49
N LYS A 7 1.92 2.82 14.04
CA LYS A 7 1.03 3.64 14.87
C LYS A 7 -0.02 2.73 15.55
N PRO A 8 -0.20 2.81 16.88
CA PRO A 8 -1.24 2.05 17.58
C PRO A 8 -2.63 2.58 17.19
N GLU A 9 -3.49 1.69 16.71
CA GLU A 9 -4.84 2.07 16.29
C GLU A 9 -5.87 0.99 16.63
N LYS A 10 -7.09 1.45 16.94
CA LYS A 10 -8.26 0.59 17.12
C LYS A 10 -8.81 0.24 15.74
N ARG A 11 -8.64 -1.02 15.34
CA ARG A 11 -9.21 -1.57 14.10
C ARG A 11 -10.56 -2.21 14.42
N SER A 12 -11.53 -1.96 13.58
CA SER A 12 -12.87 -2.56 13.60
C SER A 12 -13.13 -3.30 12.30
N GLU A 13 -14.09 -4.23 12.32
CA GLU A 13 -14.55 -4.92 11.10
C GLU A 13 -15.25 -3.97 10.12
N HIS A 14 -15.80 -2.87 10.64
CA HIS A 14 -16.39 -1.80 9.86
C HIS A 14 -15.46 -0.59 9.89
N THR A 15 -14.95 -0.20 8.72
CA THR A 15 -14.15 1.01 8.52
C THR A 15 -14.98 2.11 7.88
N ASP A 16 -14.38 3.29 7.71
CA ASP A 16 -14.98 4.36 6.92
C ASP A 16 -15.15 3.95 5.45
N LEU A 17 -15.73 4.86 4.65
CA LEU A 17 -15.92 4.68 3.22
C LEU A 17 -14.60 4.35 2.51
N ALA A 18 -14.65 3.49 1.49
CA ALA A 18 -13.47 3.02 0.76
C ALA A 18 -12.59 4.17 0.22
N VAL A 19 -13.21 5.29 -0.18
CA VAL A 19 -12.47 6.47 -0.66
C VAL A 19 -11.67 7.14 0.46
N VAL A 20 -12.24 7.22 1.67
CA VAL A 20 -11.57 7.80 2.84
C VAL A 20 -10.39 6.92 3.25
N GLU A 21 -10.59 5.60 3.28
CA GLU A 21 -9.52 4.66 3.60
C GLU A 21 -8.44 4.61 2.52
N SER A 22 -8.78 4.78 1.23
CA SER A 22 -7.80 4.90 0.16
C SER A 22 -6.93 6.14 0.35
N GLN A 23 -7.52 7.33 0.48
CA GLN A 23 -6.77 8.58 0.68
C GLN A 23 -5.88 8.55 1.93
N ARG A 24 -6.29 7.82 2.97
CA ARG A 24 -5.55 7.69 4.22
C ARG A 24 -4.35 6.74 4.12
N ASN A 25 -4.47 5.70 3.30
CA ASN A 25 -3.55 4.58 3.27
C ASN A 25 -2.66 4.54 2.01
N ASP A 26 -3.10 5.13 0.89
CA ASP A 26 -2.33 5.25 -0.34
C ASP A 26 -1.38 6.46 -0.23
N LEU A 27 -0.08 6.17 -0.12
CA LEU A 27 0.93 7.22 -0.06
C LEU A 27 1.17 7.79 -1.45
N THR A 28 1.40 9.10 -1.54
CA THR A 28 1.88 9.74 -2.76
C THR A 28 3.40 9.60 -2.85
N SER A 29 3.91 9.40 -4.06
CA SER A 29 5.36 9.44 -4.29
C SER A 29 5.86 10.87 -4.08
N GLU A 30 6.79 11.04 -3.15
CA GLU A 30 7.51 12.30 -2.99
C GLU A 30 8.69 12.37 -3.96
N GLU A 31 9.00 13.57 -4.44
CA GLU A 31 10.14 13.80 -5.34
C GLU A 31 11.48 13.72 -4.58
N PHE A 32 11.50 14.24 -3.35
CA PHE A 32 12.68 14.27 -2.48
C PHE A 32 12.37 13.60 -1.14
N PRO A 33 13.18 12.63 -0.69
CA PRO A 33 12.93 11.89 0.56
C PRO A 33 13.15 12.73 1.82
N GLU A 34 13.84 13.87 1.72
CA GLU A 34 14.00 14.87 2.78
C GLU A 34 12.85 15.91 2.84
N GLY A 35 11.97 15.93 1.85
CA GLY A 35 10.85 16.88 1.73
C GLY A 35 11.08 18.00 0.72
N ALA A 36 10.18 18.99 0.69
CA ALA A 36 10.22 20.07 -0.30
C ALA A 36 11.49 20.92 -0.23
N TYR A 37 12.08 21.24 -1.39
CA TYR A 37 13.23 22.14 -1.47
C TYR A 37 12.94 23.50 -0.81
N GLY A 38 13.87 23.96 0.03
CA GLY A 38 13.72 25.20 0.80
C GLY A 38 12.91 25.08 2.09
N SER A 39 12.52 23.86 2.49
CA SER A 39 11.92 23.63 3.80
C SER A 39 12.86 24.08 4.93
N PRO A 40 12.38 24.87 5.91
CA PRO A 40 13.16 25.22 7.10
C PRO A 40 13.25 24.06 8.11
N LEU A 41 12.48 22.98 7.89
CA LEU A 41 12.47 21.81 8.75
C LEU A 41 13.65 20.90 8.38
N LEU A 42 14.58 20.75 9.32
CA LEU A 42 15.65 19.77 9.23
C LEU A 42 15.05 18.39 9.52
N THR A 43 14.95 17.56 8.48
CA THR A 43 14.51 16.17 8.58
C THR A 43 15.66 15.32 9.12
N GLU A 44 15.59 14.87 10.37
CA GLU A 44 16.64 14.02 10.97
C GLU A 44 16.64 12.58 10.40
N THR A 45 15.49 12.10 9.95
CA THR A 45 15.29 10.74 9.42
C THR A 45 14.57 10.78 8.09
N LEU A 46 15.10 10.09 7.08
CA LEU A 46 14.49 10.02 5.75
C LEU A 46 13.07 9.42 5.80
N GLY A 47 12.17 9.99 5.00
CA GLY A 47 10.78 9.55 4.89
C GLY A 47 9.84 10.29 5.86
N LYS A 48 8.81 9.58 6.33
CA LYS A 48 7.71 10.19 7.08
C LYS A 48 8.13 10.58 8.51
N SER A 49 7.74 11.78 8.93
CA SER A 49 7.96 12.29 10.29
C SER A 49 7.09 11.60 11.37
N GLU A 50 6.00 10.96 10.96
CA GLU A 50 5.10 10.21 11.84
C GLU A 50 5.20 8.70 11.61
N PRO A 51 4.89 7.86 12.62
CA PRO A 51 4.82 6.42 12.45
C PRO A 51 3.85 5.99 11.33
N TYR A 52 4.21 4.94 10.63
CA TYR A 52 3.38 4.34 9.57
C TYR A 52 2.14 3.66 10.16
N ARG A 53 1.05 3.65 9.40
CA ARG A 53 -0.12 2.79 9.68
C ARG A 53 0.15 1.40 9.10
N ILE A 54 -0.44 0.36 9.68
CA ILE A 54 -0.30 -1.02 9.16
C ILE A 54 -0.84 -1.14 7.73
N ASP A 55 -1.93 -0.42 7.44
CA ASP A 55 -2.61 -0.49 6.15
C ASP A 55 -2.02 0.50 5.11
N GLN A 56 -1.07 1.37 5.52
CA GLN A 56 -0.39 2.31 4.63
C GLN A 56 0.56 1.61 3.67
N ARG A 57 0.62 2.13 2.44
CA ARG A 57 1.38 1.50 1.34
C ARG A 57 1.89 2.53 0.34
N HIS A 58 3.04 2.24 -0.26
CA HIS A 58 3.58 3.02 -1.37
C HIS A 58 2.80 2.76 -2.66
N PRO A 59 2.72 3.76 -3.55
CA PRO A 59 2.03 3.60 -4.82
C PRO A 59 2.87 2.67 -5.71
N ASN A 60 2.30 1.55 -6.13
CA ASN A 60 2.95 0.66 -7.08
C ASN A 60 2.72 1.21 -8.50
N ARG A 61 3.81 1.59 -9.18
CA ARG A 61 3.77 2.15 -10.54
C ARG A 61 3.34 1.13 -11.61
N PHE A 62 3.31 -0.16 -11.28
CA PHE A 62 2.98 -1.23 -12.20
C PHE A 62 1.65 -1.94 -11.87
N ASP A 63 0.99 -1.57 -10.77
CA ASP A 63 -0.35 -2.07 -10.45
C ASP A 63 -1.43 -1.18 -11.04
N TYR A 64 -2.65 -1.73 -11.10
CA TYR A 64 -3.84 -0.95 -11.37
C TYR A 64 -4.11 0.08 -10.26
N GLU A 65 -4.62 1.24 -10.67
CA GLU A 65 -5.07 2.31 -9.76
C GLU A 65 -6.16 1.81 -8.81
N ASN A 66 -7.12 1.04 -9.33
CA ASN A 66 -8.15 0.41 -8.54
C ASN A 66 -7.78 -1.05 -8.25
N ARG A 67 -7.27 -1.31 -7.05
CA ARG A 67 -6.87 -2.65 -6.62
C ARG A 67 -8.02 -3.61 -6.38
N THR A 68 -9.17 -3.08 -5.97
CA THR A 68 -10.39 -3.90 -5.78
C THR A 68 -11.00 -4.34 -7.10
N LEU A 69 -10.64 -3.66 -8.19
CA LEU A 69 -10.98 -4.10 -9.54
C LEU A 69 -10.25 -5.42 -9.80
N HIS A 70 -11.05 -6.47 -10.01
CA HIS A 70 -10.62 -7.86 -10.25
C HIS A 70 -10.25 -8.73 -9.03
N GLU A 71 -10.36 -8.26 -7.77
CA GLU A 71 -10.12 -9.11 -6.57
C GLU A 71 -11.00 -10.37 -6.51
N ARG A 72 -12.13 -10.38 -7.22
CA ARG A 72 -13.09 -11.51 -7.29
C ARG A 72 -13.42 -11.93 -8.72
N GLN A 73 -12.65 -11.46 -9.69
CA GLN A 73 -12.81 -11.92 -11.08
C GLN A 73 -11.72 -12.93 -11.37
N ASP A 74 -12.13 -14.19 -11.47
CA ASP A 74 -11.28 -15.22 -12.02
C ASP A 74 -11.04 -14.93 -13.50
N ARG A 75 -9.78 -15.04 -13.91
CA ARG A 75 -9.43 -15.01 -15.33
C ARG A 75 -9.76 -16.38 -15.91
N ASP A 76 -10.76 -16.43 -16.78
CA ASP A 76 -11.29 -17.67 -17.35
C ASP A 76 -10.56 -18.09 -18.65
N TYR A 77 -9.33 -17.58 -18.87
CA TYR A 77 -8.53 -17.95 -20.02
C TYR A 77 -7.69 -19.20 -19.73
N PRO A 78 -7.69 -20.22 -20.61
CA PRO A 78 -6.93 -21.44 -20.39
C PRO A 78 -5.43 -21.14 -20.15
N GLY A 79 -4.90 -21.52 -18.98
CA GLY A 79 -3.50 -21.34 -18.59
C GLY A 79 -3.14 -20.03 -17.88
N ASP A 80 -4.12 -19.17 -17.56
CA ASP A 80 -3.89 -17.83 -16.97
C ASP A 80 -3.81 -17.85 -15.42
N GLN A 81 -4.51 -18.79 -14.78
CA GLN A 81 -4.23 -19.12 -13.37
C GLN A 81 -3.06 -20.08 -13.37
N GLY A 82 -1.86 -19.58 -13.08
CA GLY A 82 -0.68 -20.40 -12.87
C GLY A 82 -0.93 -21.36 -11.71
N MET A 83 -1.46 -22.54 -12.01
CA MET A 83 -1.48 -23.66 -11.08
C MET A 83 -0.01 -23.95 -10.75
N PRO A 84 0.40 -23.88 -9.47
CA PRO A 84 1.79 -24.07 -9.08
C PRO A 84 2.40 -25.39 -9.59
N ASP A 85 1.56 -26.41 -9.81
CA ASP A 85 1.98 -27.78 -10.10
C ASP A 85 2.42 -28.05 -11.56
N GLU A 86 2.30 -27.09 -12.48
CA GLU A 86 2.78 -27.27 -13.87
C GLU A 86 4.16 -26.67 -14.16
N MET A 87 4.63 -25.71 -13.35
CA MET A 87 5.91 -25.02 -13.59
C MET A 87 7.14 -25.79 -13.07
N ASP A 88 6.96 -26.81 -12.21
CA ASP A 88 8.06 -27.54 -11.54
C ASP A 88 8.45 -28.86 -12.25
N ARG A 89 7.97 -29.08 -13.49
CA ARG A 89 8.38 -30.22 -14.33
C ARG A 89 9.33 -29.77 -15.44
N ARG A 90 10.55 -29.36 -15.08
CA ARG A 90 11.68 -29.23 -16.02
C ARG A 90 12.99 -29.70 -15.41
#